data_AF-A0A023FZL3-F1
#
_entry.id   AF-A0A023FZL3-F1
#
_cell.length_a   1.000
_cell.length_b   1.000
_cell.length_c   1.000
_cell.angle_alpha   90.00
_cell.angle_beta   90.00
_cell.angle_gamma   90.00
#
_symmetry.space_group_name_H-M   'P 1'
#
loop_
_entity.id
_entity.type
_entity.pdbx_description
1 polymer ?
#
loop_
_entity_poly.entity_id
_entity_poly.type
_entity_poly.pdbx_seq_one_letter_code
_entity_poly.pdbx_strand_id
1 'polypeptide(L)'
;LELAHMLEQLWRNQDSGLMAYSLALLNNVSYNVVEFAKSQVEWMSDKVMRSFEGARNNPFQFRHLQLCHGLAELARVPEPKVVLASMADMECGFSRELFIQWCSSPRNSVVLTSRTAPGTLARQLIENPHQQSLTITVKKRVRLEGSELEEYMRKEKELAAARHKAERDTELDVSDSSEESEDDMDVDEKKPIPEPKGEAKAKSMGFFKQAKKSYLMFPVKEEKIKWDDYGEIIRPEDFVVVDKAAQEEEADETKAEDDDLTQDVTEVPTKCLESSLQLDVNASLQFIDFEGRSDGESVRKIVQMMKPQRVILVRGSPEATQAMAAFCRSSGVVQGRVFTPRMGELVDATTESHIYQVKLRDSLVSSLQFSRAKNAELAWLDGEIATEEHLAPDGNQDDSLDVDEPRDSMYILQPLPPSQVPGRRDHLR
;
A
#
# COMPACT_ATOMS: atom_id res chain seq x y z
N LEU A 1 -6.21 16.16 8.68
CA LEU A 1 -5.34 17.29 8.31
C LEU A 1 -6.14 18.52 7.89
N GLU A 2 -6.98 18.45 6.86
CA GLU A 2 -7.80 19.59 6.37
C GLU A 2 -8.57 20.31 7.49
N LEU A 3 -9.44 19.61 8.23
CA LEU A 3 -10.21 20.18 9.34
C LEU A 3 -9.33 20.82 10.42
N ALA A 4 -8.18 20.22 10.73
CA ALA A 4 -7.23 20.76 11.71
C ALA A 4 -6.62 22.08 11.22
N HIS A 5 -6.27 22.17 9.93
CA HIS A 5 -5.75 23.39 9.32
C HIS A 5 -6.82 24.49 9.21
N MET A 6 -8.05 24.13 8.84
CA MET A 6 -9.19 25.06 8.81
C MET A 6 -9.53 25.61 10.20
N LEU A 7 -9.61 24.76 11.22
CA LEU A 7 -9.90 25.19 12.59
C LEU A 7 -8.75 26.01 13.19
N GLU A 8 -7.49 25.63 12.97
CA GLU A 8 -6.34 26.47 13.38
C GLU A 8 -6.39 27.86 12.72
N GLN A 9 -6.76 27.99 11.44
CA GLN A 9 -6.96 29.29 10.80
C GLN A 9 -8.06 30.12 11.47
N LEU A 10 -9.19 29.49 11.84
CA LEU A 10 -10.29 30.15 12.55
C LEU A 10 -9.91 30.56 13.98
N TRP A 11 -9.08 29.77 14.67
CA TRP A 11 -8.57 30.10 16.02
C TRP A 11 -7.51 31.21 16.00
N ARG A 12 -6.75 31.35 14.90
CA ARG A 12 -5.80 32.45 14.69
C ARG A 12 -6.50 33.80 14.45
N ASN A 13 -7.74 33.79 13.97
CA ASN A 13 -8.51 35.01 13.71
C ASN A 13 -9.08 35.55 15.04
N GLN A 14 -8.57 36.70 15.49
CA GLN A 14 -8.98 37.30 16.77
C GLN A 14 -10.46 37.69 16.81
N ASP A 15 -11.03 38.10 15.66
CA ASP A 15 -12.46 38.44 15.52
C ASP A 15 -13.41 37.28 15.85
N SER A 16 -12.93 36.04 15.80
CA SER A 16 -13.74 34.85 16.10
C SER A 16 -13.98 34.64 17.60
N GLY A 17 -13.18 35.24 18.49
CA GLY A 17 -13.27 35.04 19.94
C GLY A 17 -12.94 33.62 20.45
N LEU A 18 -12.57 32.70 19.55
CA LEU A 18 -12.38 31.28 19.83
C LEU A 18 -11.13 30.95 20.67
N MET A 19 -10.23 31.92 20.89
CA MET A 19 -9.02 31.74 21.70
C MET A 19 -9.28 31.34 23.16
N ALA A 20 -10.51 31.55 23.66
CA ALA A 20 -10.94 31.09 24.98
C ALA A 20 -11.25 29.58 25.06
N TYR A 21 -11.31 28.88 23.92
CA TYR A 21 -11.70 27.48 23.83
C TYR A 21 -10.55 26.60 23.35
N SER A 22 -10.36 25.45 23.98
CA SER A 22 -9.29 24.52 23.64
C SER A 22 -9.65 23.69 22.42
N LEU A 23 -8.70 23.50 21.50
CA LEU A 23 -8.83 22.65 20.32
C LEU A 23 -7.86 21.47 20.46
N ALA A 24 -8.33 20.23 20.32
CA ALA A 24 -7.52 19.03 20.49
C ALA A 24 -7.64 18.07 19.28
N LEU A 25 -6.53 17.41 18.92
CA LEU A 25 -6.49 16.30 17.97
C LEU A 25 -6.18 15.01 18.74
N LEU A 26 -7.15 14.11 18.82
CA LEU A 26 -7.02 12.85 19.55
C LEU A 26 -6.84 11.68 18.58
N ASN A 27 -5.64 11.09 18.60
CA ASN A 27 -5.28 9.91 17.81
C ASN A 27 -4.08 9.20 18.43
N ASN A 28 -4.02 7.86 18.37
CA ASN A 28 -2.92 7.05 18.94
C ASN A 28 -1.53 7.51 18.46
N VAL A 29 -1.45 8.06 17.25
CA VAL A 29 -0.22 8.58 16.61
C VAL A 29 -0.39 10.04 16.18
N SER A 30 -1.03 10.86 17.02
CA SER A 30 -1.37 12.26 16.69
C SER A 30 -0.14 13.10 16.33
N TYR A 31 0.96 12.95 17.07
CA TYR A 31 2.24 13.63 16.82
C TYR A 31 2.81 13.29 15.43
N ASN A 32 3.05 12.00 15.14
CA ASN A 32 3.62 11.53 13.87
C ASN A 32 2.80 11.98 12.66
N VAL A 33 1.46 11.97 12.75
CA VAL A 33 0.58 12.45 11.67
C VAL A 33 0.80 13.93 11.36
N VAL A 34 1.06 14.76 12.37
CA VAL A 34 1.34 16.18 12.19
C VAL A 34 2.77 16.40 11.71
N GLU A 35 3.74 15.65 12.21
CA GLU A 35 5.14 15.78 11.81
C GLU A 35 5.37 15.35 10.34
N PHE A 36 4.76 14.25 9.88
CA PHE A 36 4.77 13.89 8.46
C PHE A 36 4.05 14.91 7.58
N ALA A 37 2.98 15.56 8.09
CA ALA A 37 2.32 16.64 7.36
C ALA A 37 3.18 17.93 7.27
N LYS A 38 4.08 18.16 8.23
CA LYS A 38 5.06 19.26 8.17
C LYS A 38 6.17 18.99 7.17
N SER A 39 6.59 17.74 6.95
CA SER A 39 7.67 17.44 6.00
C SER A 39 7.18 17.36 4.55
N GLN A 40 5.94 16.91 4.32
CA GLN A 40 5.36 16.68 2.97
C GLN A 40 4.61 17.90 2.40
N VAL A 41 5.17 19.11 2.52
CA VAL A 41 4.52 20.36 2.06
C VAL A 41 4.48 20.46 0.54
N GLU A 42 5.38 19.78 -0.17
CA GLU A 42 5.44 19.72 -1.63
C GLU A 42 4.25 18.97 -2.27
N TRP A 43 3.54 18.13 -1.51
CA TRP A 43 2.32 17.44 -1.95
C TRP A 43 1.04 18.24 -1.69
N MET A 44 1.15 19.43 -1.09
CA MET A 44 0.03 20.33 -0.81
C MET A 44 -0.28 21.24 -2.01
N SER A 45 -1.45 21.89 -1.97
CA SER A 45 -1.83 22.88 -2.99
C SER A 45 -0.81 24.03 -3.13
N ASP A 46 -0.66 24.58 -4.33
CA ASP A 46 0.19 25.74 -4.64
C ASP A 46 -0.01 26.92 -3.67
N LYS A 47 -1.22 27.13 -3.16
CA LYS A 47 -1.52 28.20 -2.20
C LYS A 47 -0.80 27.98 -0.86
N VAL A 48 -0.76 26.73 -0.40
CA VAL A 48 -0.08 26.31 0.83
C VAL A 48 1.43 26.36 0.62
N MET A 49 1.92 25.86 -0.51
CA MET A 49 3.34 25.89 -0.92
C MET A 49 3.89 27.33 -0.99
N ARG A 50 3.22 28.24 -1.72
CA ARG A 50 3.63 29.66 -1.81
C ARG A 50 3.58 30.38 -0.46
N SER A 51 2.65 30.00 0.42
CA SER A 51 2.57 30.57 1.77
C SER A 51 3.77 30.15 2.63
N PHE A 52 4.23 28.91 2.48
CA PHE A 52 5.44 28.39 3.12
C PHE A 52 6.71 29.10 2.58
N GLU A 53 6.86 29.20 1.26
CA GLU A 53 7.98 29.92 0.62
C GLU A 53 8.08 31.39 1.06
N GLY A 54 6.96 32.11 1.05
CA GLY A 54 6.92 33.54 1.34
C GLY A 54 7.06 33.89 2.83
N ALA A 55 6.44 33.10 3.73
CA ALA A 55 6.42 33.40 5.16
C ALA A 55 7.43 32.58 6.00
N ARG A 56 8.09 31.57 5.41
CA ARG A 56 8.96 30.59 6.10
C ARG A 56 8.31 29.92 7.32
N ASN A 57 6.98 29.86 7.35
CA ASN A 57 6.21 29.30 8.46
C ASN A 57 5.45 28.07 7.98
N ASN A 58 5.60 26.95 8.68
CA ASN A 58 4.99 25.70 8.26
C ASN A 58 3.45 25.74 8.47
N PRO A 59 2.64 25.49 7.42
CA PRO A 59 1.18 25.44 7.52
C PRO A 59 0.62 24.43 8.54
N PHE A 60 1.39 23.39 8.86
CA PHE A 60 1.08 22.35 9.86
C PHE A 60 1.79 22.53 11.20
N GLN A 61 2.54 23.63 11.39
CA GLN A 61 2.94 24.07 12.72
C GLN A 61 1.72 24.73 13.41
N PHE A 62 0.89 23.89 14.02
CA PHE A 62 -0.24 24.33 14.83
C PHE A 62 0.24 25.00 16.12
N ARG A 63 -0.49 26.03 16.57
CA ARG A 63 -0.23 26.78 17.81
C ARG A 63 -1.38 26.66 18.81
N HIS A 64 -2.60 26.43 18.33
CA HIS A 64 -3.80 26.32 19.15
C HIS A 64 -4.33 24.89 19.24
N LEU A 65 -4.00 24.03 18.28
CA LEU A 65 -4.26 22.60 18.33
C LEU A 65 -3.32 21.90 19.32
N GLN A 66 -3.89 21.36 20.40
CA GLN A 66 -3.20 20.43 21.30
C GLN A 66 -3.26 19.01 20.72
N LEU A 67 -2.13 18.30 20.72
CA LEU A 67 -2.06 16.91 20.28
C LEU A 67 -2.27 16.01 21.49
N CYS A 68 -3.07 14.97 21.35
CA CYS A 68 -3.33 14.00 22.42
C CYS A 68 -3.27 12.58 21.87
N HIS A 69 -2.61 11.69 22.60
CA HIS A 69 -2.43 10.28 22.26
C HIS A 69 -3.38 9.37 23.04
N GLY A 70 -3.94 9.86 24.15
CA GLY A 70 -4.93 9.13 24.95
C GLY A 70 -5.95 10.01 25.67
N LEU A 71 -7.01 9.37 26.19
CA LEU A 71 -8.08 10.03 26.94
C LEU A 71 -7.58 10.73 28.23
N ALA A 72 -6.49 10.23 28.83
CA ALA A 72 -5.91 10.82 30.04
C ALA A 72 -5.31 12.21 29.80
N GLU A 73 -4.68 12.43 28.65
CA GLU A 73 -4.19 13.75 28.23
C GLU A 73 -5.36 14.66 27.86
N LEU A 74 -6.36 14.15 27.12
CA LEU A 74 -7.54 14.94 26.77
C LEU A 74 -8.29 15.44 28.02
N ALA A 75 -8.32 14.64 29.09
CA ALA A 75 -8.93 15.04 30.36
C ALA A 75 -8.20 16.22 31.06
N ARG A 76 -6.93 16.48 30.74
CA ARG A 76 -6.18 17.66 31.22
C ARG A 76 -6.54 18.95 30.47
N VAL A 77 -7.16 18.83 29.29
CA VAL A 77 -7.54 19.98 28.45
C VAL A 77 -8.73 20.73 29.08
N PRO A 78 -8.68 22.08 29.21
CA PRO A 78 -9.78 22.87 29.76
C PRO A 78 -11.14 22.67 29.07
N GLU A 79 -12.22 23.00 29.78
CA GLU A 79 -13.60 22.99 29.26
C GLU A 79 -14.04 24.45 28.95
N PRO A 80 -14.79 24.71 27.86
CA PRO A 80 -15.21 23.77 26.82
C PRO A 80 -14.12 23.56 25.75
N LYS A 81 -14.11 22.37 25.16
CA LYS A 81 -13.11 21.89 24.20
C LYS A 81 -13.76 21.40 22.91
N VAL A 82 -13.04 21.53 21.79
CA VAL A 82 -13.39 20.93 20.49
C VAL A 82 -12.37 19.83 20.20
N VAL A 83 -12.84 18.61 19.93
CA VAL A 83 -11.96 17.45 19.73
C VAL A 83 -12.16 16.87 18.34
N LEU A 84 -11.06 16.79 17.59
CA LEU A 84 -10.96 16.03 16.35
C LEU A 84 -10.52 14.61 16.71
N ALA A 85 -11.44 13.66 16.73
CA ALA A 85 -11.15 12.25 16.99
C ALA A 85 -10.79 11.49 15.70
N SER A 86 -9.90 10.50 15.81
CA SER A 86 -9.66 9.53 14.73
C SER A 86 -10.81 8.51 14.59
N MET A 87 -10.92 7.90 13.41
CA MET A 87 -12.01 6.97 13.00
C MET A 87 -13.39 7.64 12.83
N ALA A 88 -13.70 8.00 11.58
CA ALA A 88 -14.97 8.64 11.22
C ALA A 88 -16.19 7.69 11.23
N ASP A 89 -15.96 6.36 11.19
CA ASP A 89 -17.01 5.33 11.24
C ASP A 89 -17.59 5.10 12.65
N MET A 90 -16.88 5.57 13.68
CA MET A 90 -17.17 5.34 15.09
C MET A 90 -17.18 3.85 15.46
N GLU A 91 -16.55 2.97 14.67
CA GLU A 91 -16.50 1.54 14.97
C GLU A 91 -15.37 1.16 15.94
N CYS A 92 -14.29 1.93 16.01
CA CYS A 92 -13.23 1.71 16.99
C CYS A 92 -12.47 3.00 17.32
N GLY A 93 -11.54 2.91 18.26
CA GLY A 93 -10.74 4.03 18.72
C GLY A 93 -11.54 5.09 19.48
N PHE A 94 -10.90 6.24 19.69
CA PHE A 94 -11.40 7.26 20.61
C PHE A 94 -12.71 7.92 20.18
N SER A 95 -13.03 7.98 18.89
CA SER A 95 -14.30 8.52 18.40
C SER A 95 -15.51 7.75 18.97
N ARG A 96 -15.42 6.41 19.06
CA ARG A 96 -16.44 5.57 19.71
C ARG A 96 -16.51 5.81 21.22
N GLU A 97 -15.35 5.89 21.89
CA GLU A 97 -15.27 6.06 23.34
C GLU A 97 -15.78 7.43 23.81
N LEU A 98 -15.39 8.50 23.13
CA LEU A 98 -15.89 9.86 23.37
C LEU A 98 -17.39 9.94 23.11
N PHE A 99 -17.90 9.33 22.04
CA PHE A 99 -19.33 9.29 21.78
C PHE A 99 -20.11 8.63 22.93
N ILE A 100 -19.65 7.46 23.40
CA ILE A 100 -20.26 6.77 24.55
C ILE A 100 -20.30 7.67 25.79
N GLN A 101 -19.21 8.41 26.08
CA GLN A 101 -19.14 9.30 27.24
C GLN A 101 -19.99 10.57 27.10
N TRP A 102 -20.13 11.11 25.88
CA TRP A 102 -20.64 12.46 25.65
C TRP A 102 -22.05 12.51 25.04
N CYS A 103 -22.56 11.42 24.48
CA CYS A 103 -23.86 11.38 23.78
C CYS A 103 -25.07 11.70 24.68
N SER A 104 -25.01 11.41 25.98
CA SER A 104 -26.15 11.60 26.89
C SER A 104 -26.34 13.04 27.38
N SER A 105 -25.40 13.95 27.10
CA SER A 105 -25.49 15.37 27.48
C SER A 105 -26.01 16.23 26.32
N PRO A 106 -27.14 16.95 26.48
CA PRO A 106 -27.69 17.83 25.43
C PRO A 106 -26.87 19.12 25.21
N ARG A 107 -25.83 19.37 26.01
CA ARG A 107 -24.88 20.47 25.79
C ARG A 107 -23.80 20.12 24.76
N ASN A 108 -23.65 18.84 24.46
CA ASN A 108 -22.62 18.36 23.54
C ASN A 108 -23.17 18.32 22.11
N SER A 109 -22.29 18.55 21.13
CA SER A 109 -22.62 18.41 19.71
C SER A 109 -21.60 17.47 19.06
N VAL A 110 -22.09 16.53 18.26
CA VAL A 110 -21.28 15.57 17.51
C VAL A 110 -21.43 15.91 16.04
N VAL A 111 -20.33 16.27 15.39
CA VAL A 111 -20.29 16.63 13.97
C VAL A 111 -19.65 15.49 13.19
N LEU A 112 -20.44 14.82 12.35
CA LEU A 112 -20.01 13.77 11.45
C LEU A 112 -19.58 14.40 10.14
N THR A 113 -18.32 14.20 9.77
CA THR A 113 -17.63 14.96 8.69
C THR A 113 -17.51 14.18 7.38
N SER A 114 -17.72 12.87 7.40
CA SER A 114 -17.54 11.98 6.24
C SER A 114 -18.63 10.92 6.17
N ARG A 115 -19.03 10.52 4.96
CA ARG A 115 -19.99 9.42 4.77
C ARG A 115 -19.27 8.06 4.81
N THR A 116 -19.54 7.31 5.87
CA THR A 116 -18.95 5.98 6.11
C THR A 116 -19.77 4.86 5.46
N ALA A 117 -19.26 3.62 5.55
CA ALA A 117 -19.88 2.46 4.94
C ALA A 117 -21.27 2.13 5.54
N PRO A 118 -22.21 1.59 4.74
CA PRO A 118 -23.49 1.08 5.25
C PRO A 118 -23.27 0.02 6.33
N GLY A 119 -24.04 0.09 7.40
CA GLY A 119 -23.92 -0.78 8.58
C GLY A 119 -23.07 -0.23 9.72
N THR A 120 -22.23 0.81 9.49
CA THR A 120 -21.45 1.45 10.56
C THR A 120 -22.30 2.36 11.46
N LEU A 121 -21.89 2.51 12.72
CA LEU A 121 -22.49 3.40 13.71
C LEU A 121 -22.67 4.83 13.19
N ALA A 122 -21.61 5.46 12.68
CA ALA A 122 -21.68 6.81 12.13
C ALA A 122 -22.69 6.91 10.97
N ARG A 123 -22.81 5.87 10.13
CA ARG A 123 -23.77 5.85 9.03
C ARG A 123 -25.22 5.77 9.52
N GLN A 124 -25.48 4.97 10.55
CA GLN A 124 -26.81 4.89 11.19
C GLN A 124 -27.23 6.23 11.80
N LEU A 125 -26.30 6.95 12.43
CA LEU A 125 -26.53 8.29 13.00
C LEU A 125 -26.80 9.36 11.93
N ILE A 126 -26.15 9.28 10.76
CA ILE A 126 -26.43 10.17 9.61
C ILE A 126 -27.83 9.89 9.02
N GLU A 127 -28.24 8.62 8.92
CA GLU A 127 -29.53 8.23 8.35
C GLU A 127 -30.70 8.46 9.32
N ASN A 128 -30.49 8.31 10.64
CA ASN A 128 -31.52 8.41 11.67
C ASN A 128 -31.15 9.40 12.79
N PRO A 129 -31.03 10.71 12.51
CA PRO A 129 -30.53 11.71 13.48
C PRO A 129 -31.48 11.96 14.67
N HIS A 130 -32.72 11.46 14.64
CA HIS A 130 -33.70 11.59 15.72
C HIS A 130 -33.77 10.36 16.64
N GLN A 131 -32.90 9.34 16.44
CA GLN A 131 -32.92 8.15 17.26
C GLN A 131 -32.33 8.42 18.66
N GLN A 132 -33.21 8.50 19.65
CA GLN A 132 -32.84 8.83 21.03
C GLN A 132 -32.24 7.65 21.82
N SER A 133 -32.50 6.39 21.43
CA SER A 133 -31.96 5.21 22.11
C SER A 133 -31.25 4.28 21.15
N LEU A 134 -30.03 3.87 21.51
CA LEU A 134 -29.17 3.05 20.66
C LEU A 134 -28.46 1.97 21.49
N THR A 135 -28.51 0.72 21.02
CA THR A 135 -27.77 -0.39 21.62
C THR A 135 -26.43 -0.54 20.89
N ILE A 136 -25.32 -0.32 21.61
CA ILE A 136 -23.96 -0.42 21.08
C ILE A 136 -23.22 -1.56 21.78
N THR A 137 -22.61 -2.45 21.01
CA THR A 137 -21.62 -3.40 21.51
C THR A 137 -20.31 -2.68 21.84
N VAL A 138 -19.86 -2.72 23.08
CA VAL A 138 -18.59 -2.15 23.53
C VAL A 138 -17.62 -3.29 23.82
N LYS A 139 -16.42 -3.22 23.21
CA LYS A 139 -15.32 -4.17 23.40
C LYS A 139 -14.21 -3.50 24.20
N LYS A 140 -14.00 -3.95 25.45
CA LYS A 140 -13.00 -3.37 26.35
C LYS A 140 -11.91 -4.41 26.64
N ARG A 141 -10.63 -4.01 26.49
CA ARG A 141 -9.50 -4.80 26.98
C ARG A 141 -9.40 -4.65 28.50
N VAL A 142 -9.30 -5.77 29.21
CA VAL A 142 -9.12 -5.85 30.66
C VAL A 142 -7.92 -6.75 30.94
N ARG A 143 -7.13 -6.44 31.96
CA ARG A 143 -5.99 -7.28 32.38
C ARG A 143 -6.49 -8.63 32.89
N LEU A 144 -5.74 -9.70 32.61
CA LEU A 144 -6.01 -11.00 33.24
C LEU A 144 -5.66 -10.91 34.73
N GLU A 145 -6.57 -11.38 35.59
CA GLU A 145 -6.41 -11.38 37.04
C GLU A 145 -6.61 -12.80 37.59
N GLY A 146 -5.88 -13.14 38.64
CA GLY A 146 -5.98 -14.45 39.31
C GLY A 146 -5.61 -15.63 38.41
N SER A 147 -6.44 -16.68 38.44
CA SER A 147 -6.14 -17.97 37.80
C SER A 147 -6.00 -17.89 36.27
N GLU A 148 -6.70 -16.98 35.58
CA GLU A 148 -6.56 -16.82 34.13
C GLU A 148 -5.15 -16.33 33.76
N LEU A 149 -4.53 -15.51 34.61
CA LEU A 149 -3.16 -15.04 34.42
C LEU A 149 -2.13 -16.15 34.71
N GLU A 150 -2.32 -16.94 35.77
CA GLU A 150 -1.43 -18.05 36.10
C GLU A 150 -1.42 -19.13 35.00
N GLU A 151 -2.58 -19.47 34.44
CA GLU A 151 -2.69 -20.40 33.31
C GLU A 151 -2.04 -19.86 32.05
N TYR A 152 -2.20 -18.55 31.76
CA TYR A 152 -1.51 -17.88 30.66
C TYR A 152 0.01 -17.97 30.84
N MET A 153 0.55 -17.55 31.98
CA MET A 153 1.98 -17.56 32.27
C MET A 153 2.57 -18.98 32.28
N ARG A 154 1.80 -19.99 32.72
CA ARG A 154 2.23 -21.40 32.64
C ARG A 154 2.32 -21.86 31.19
N LYS A 155 1.28 -21.59 30.38
CA LYS A 155 1.24 -21.95 28.96
C LYS A 155 2.31 -21.24 28.14
N GLU A 156 2.61 -19.98 28.47
CA GLU A 156 3.70 -19.23 27.84
C GLU A 156 5.07 -19.84 28.19
N LYS A 157 5.32 -20.18 29.46
CA LYS A 157 6.54 -20.88 29.88
C LYS A 157 6.68 -22.26 29.23
N GLU A 158 5.59 -23.01 29.10
CA GLU A 158 5.56 -24.29 28.37
C GLU A 158 5.91 -24.08 26.89
N LEU A 159 5.38 -23.04 26.24
CA LEU A 159 5.63 -22.74 24.84
C LEU A 159 7.06 -22.20 24.60
N ALA A 160 7.59 -21.38 25.50
CA ALA A 160 8.97 -20.91 25.47
C ALA A 160 9.97 -22.06 25.73
N ALA A 161 9.67 -22.95 26.67
CA ALA A 161 10.46 -24.16 26.89
C ALA A 161 10.41 -25.12 25.69
N ALA A 162 9.26 -25.22 25.00
CA ALA A 162 9.12 -25.99 23.77
C ALA A 162 9.91 -25.37 22.59
N ARG A 163 9.89 -24.03 22.43
CA ARG A 163 10.72 -23.33 21.45
C ARG A 163 12.21 -23.52 21.70
N HIS A 164 12.66 -23.23 22.93
CA HIS A 164 14.07 -23.41 23.30
C HIS A 164 14.51 -24.89 23.22
N LYS A 165 13.59 -25.85 23.43
CA LYS A 165 13.87 -27.25 23.16
C LYS A 165 14.00 -27.52 21.66
N ALA A 166 13.07 -27.06 20.82
CA ALA A 166 13.15 -27.22 19.38
C ALA A 166 14.43 -26.60 18.80
N GLU A 167 14.81 -25.39 19.25
CA GLU A 167 16.06 -24.72 18.90
C GLU A 167 17.28 -25.58 19.28
N ARG A 168 17.35 -26.10 20.51
CA ARG A 168 18.42 -27.01 20.92
C ARG A 168 18.44 -28.34 20.15
N ASP A 169 17.27 -28.92 19.88
CA ASP A 169 17.16 -30.16 19.11
C ASP A 169 17.65 -29.90 17.65
N THR A 170 17.39 -28.72 17.06
CA THR A 170 17.96 -28.32 15.75
C THR A 170 19.45 -28.01 15.78
N GLU A 171 20.00 -27.47 16.86
CA GLU A 171 21.46 -27.27 16.99
C GLU A 171 22.20 -28.60 17.15
N LEU A 172 21.60 -29.57 17.85
CA LEU A 172 22.17 -30.91 18.04
C LEU A 172 22.17 -31.72 16.74
N ASP A 173 21.10 -31.68 15.93
CA ASP A 173 21.04 -32.32 14.60
C ASP A 173 22.13 -31.80 13.64
N VAL A 174 22.61 -30.56 13.83
CA VAL A 174 23.72 -29.98 13.05
C VAL A 174 25.09 -30.42 13.58
N SER A 175 25.20 -30.72 14.88
CA SER A 175 26.44 -31.19 15.52
C SER A 175 26.71 -32.69 15.30
N ASP A 176 25.66 -33.53 15.35
CA ASP A 176 25.75 -34.98 15.21
C ASP A 176 26.19 -35.41 13.79
N SER A 177 26.05 -34.51 12.79
CA SER A 177 26.57 -34.72 11.44
C SER A 177 28.08 -34.50 11.28
N SER A 178 28.84 -34.25 12.37
CA SER A 178 30.27 -33.88 12.30
C SER A 178 31.24 -34.67 13.19
N GLU A 179 30.80 -35.68 13.94
CA GLU A 179 31.69 -36.51 14.78
C GLU A 179 31.46 -38.02 14.61
N GLU A 180 31.93 -38.62 13.51
CA GLU A 180 32.52 -39.99 13.52
C GLU A 180 33.44 -40.17 12.29
N SER A 181 34.75 -40.04 12.50
CA SER A 181 35.75 -40.53 11.55
C SER A 181 37.06 -40.86 12.26
N GLU A 182 37.27 -42.13 12.61
CA GLU A 182 38.58 -42.80 12.63
C GLU A 182 38.44 -44.34 12.80
N ASP A 183 39.12 -45.04 11.88
CA ASP A 183 39.70 -46.40 11.93
C ASP A 183 38.90 -47.74 11.87
N ASP A 184 39.23 -48.44 10.77
CA ASP A 184 39.54 -49.87 10.55
C ASP A 184 38.48 -50.99 10.37
N MET A 185 38.69 -51.73 9.27
CA MET A 185 38.13 -53.05 8.92
C MET A 185 39.19 -54.13 9.27
N ASP A 186 38.94 -55.44 9.40
CA ASP A 186 38.37 -56.37 8.41
C ASP A 186 38.26 -57.83 8.98
N VAL A 187 37.30 -58.66 8.47
CA VAL A 187 37.43 -60.12 8.13
C VAL A 187 37.67 -61.16 9.29
N ASP A 188 37.05 -62.37 9.43
CA ASP A 188 36.26 -63.26 8.53
C ASP A 188 35.34 -64.33 9.24
N GLU A 189 34.51 -65.01 8.43
CA GLU A 189 34.02 -66.43 8.47
C GLU A 189 33.30 -67.09 9.70
N LYS A 190 31.96 -67.30 9.62
CA LYS A 190 31.29 -68.60 9.21
C LYS A 190 29.75 -68.67 9.46
N LYS A 191 29.04 -69.39 8.58
CA LYS A 191 27.56 -69.71 8.55
C LYS A 191 27.25 -71.09 9.21
N PRO A 192 26.00 -71.65 9.34
CA PRO A 192 24.69 -71.30 8.71
C PRO A 192 23.34 -71.47 9.50
N ILE A 193 22.35 -70.61 9.18
CA ILE A 193 20.96 -70.84 8.63
C ILE A 193 20.35 -72.28 8.79
N PRO A 194 19.09 -72.50 9.29
CA PRO A 194 17.83 -72.10 8.59
C PRO A 194 16.53 -71.74 9.38
N GLU A 195 15.87 -70.64 8.93
CA GLU A 195 14.49 -70.46 8.39
C GLU A 195 13.41 -71.60 8.39
N PRO A 196 12.09 -71.35 8.08
CA PRO A 196 11.38 -70.09 7.72
C PRO A 196 9.89 -69.87 8.18
N LYS A 197 9.30 -68.73 7.73
CA LYS A 197 7.85 -68.33 7.59
C LYS A 197 7.12 -67.88 8.87
N GLY A 198 6.43 -66.72 8.95
CA GLY A 198 6.10 -65.64 7.98
C GLY A 198 5.14 -64.60 8.65
N GLU A 199 4.58 -63.55 8.04
CA GLU A 199 4.63 -62.98 6.67
C GLU A 199 4.31 -61.45 6.63
N ALA A 200 4.67 -60.78 5.52
CA ALA A 200 4.08 -59.56 4.93
C ALA A 200 3.72 -58.29 5.76
N LYS A 201 4.46 -57.19 5.53
CA LYS A 201 4.09 -56.15 4.54
C LYS A 201 5.21 -55.13 4.30
N ALA A 202 5.34 -54.67 3.05
CA ALA A 202 6.37 -53.73 2.61
C ALA A 202 5.80 -52.41 2.09
N LYS A 203 6.61 -51.34 2.14
CA LYS A 203 6.72 -50.20 1.20
C LYS A 203 7.85 -49.28 1.70
N SER A 204 8.67 -48.60 0.91
CA SER A 204 9.07 -48.70 -0.51
C SER A 204 9.81 -47.40 -0.86
N MET A 205 11.11 -47.49 -1.17
CA MET A 205 11.85 -46.63 -2.11
C MET A 205 12.06 -45.13 -1.75
N GLY A 206 13.18 -44.51 -2.16
CA GLY A 206 14.26 -45.08 -2.96
C GLY A 206 15.52 -44.22 -3.07
N PHE A 207 16.63 -44.90 -3.39
CA PHE A 207 17.94 -44.33 -3.65
C PHE A 207 18.00 -43.62 -5.01
N PHE A 208 18.47 -42.37 -5.04
CA PHE A 208 19.09 -41.78 -6.24
C PHE A 208 20.16 -40.75 -5.84
N LYS A 209 21.42 -41.20 -5.65
CA LYS A 209 22.60 -40.31 -5.69
C LYS A 209 23.23 -40.41 -7.07
N GLN A 210 22.93 -39.46 -7.95
CA GLN A 210 23.71 -39.27 -9.19
C GLN A 210 25.01 -38.54 -8.85
N ALA A 211 26.15 -39.20 -9.06
CA ALA A 211 27.46 -38.56 -8.93
C ALA A 211 27.67 -37.54 -10.07
N LYS A 212 27.59 -36.24 -9.75
CA LYS A 212 28.07 -35.19 -10.66
C LYS A 212 29.59 -35.05 -10.49
N LYS A 213 30.29 -35.03 -11.63
CA LYS A 213 31.75 -34.87 -11.70
C LYS A 213 32.14 -33.49 -11.14
N SER A 214 32.98 -33.44 -10.12
CA SER A 214 33.63 -32.21 -9.68
C SER A 214 34.78 -31.86 -10.62
N TYR A 215 34.75 -30.66 -11.17
CA TYR A 215 35.92 -30.05 -11.80
C TYR A 215 36.78 -29.40 -10.72
N LEU A 216 38.10 -29.39 -10.91
CA LEU A 216 39.04 -28.75 -9.99
C LEU A 216 38.87 -27.23 -10.06
N MET A 217 38.16 -26.64 -9.09
CA MET A 217 38.12 -25.19 -8.87
C MET A 217 39.20 -24.78 -7.85
N PHE A 218 39.64 -23.52 -7.92
CA PHE A 218 40.55 -22.94 -6.94
C PHE A 218 39.95 -23.00 -5.51
N PRO A 219 40.78 -23.07 -4.46
CA PRO A 219 40.31 -23.14 -3.07
C PRO A 219 39.75 -21.79 -2.58
N VAL A 220 38.52 -21.49 -2.99
CA VAL A 220 37.65 -20.53 -2.32
C VAL A 220 36.98 -21.26 -1.15
N LYS A 221 37.13 -20.74 0.06
CA LYS A 221 36.27 -21.16 1.17
C LYS A 221 34.90 -20.54 0.96
N GLU A 222 33.96 -21.34 0.47
CA GLU A 222 32.55 -20.95 0.47
C GLU A 222 32.06 -20.88 1.92
N GLU A 223 31.76 -19.68 2.43
CA GLU A 223 31.09 -19.54 3.71
C GLU A 223 29.65 -20.05 3.56
N LYS A 224 29.29 -21.05 4.38
CA LYS A 224 27.93 -21.59 4.40
C LYS A 224 27.00 -20.60 5.09
N ILE A 225 26.29 -19.81 4.28
CA ILE A 225 25.20 -18.94 4.73
C ILE A 225 24.15 -19.79 5.45
N LYS A 226 23.78 -19.40 6.68
CA LYS A 226 22.66 -20.00 7.41
C LYS A 226 21.37 -19.32 6.99
N TRP A 227 20.34 -20.11 6.71
CA TRP A 227 19.01 -19.65 6.30
C TRP A 227 17.96 -20.13 7.30
N ASP A 228 16.90 -19.34 7.47
CA ASP A 228 15.67 -19.69 8.17
C ASP A 228 14.45 -19.53 7.25
N ASP A 229 13.24 -19.80 7.76
CA ASP A 229 11.99 -19.70 7.00
C ASP A 229 11.65 -18.27 6.50
N TYR A 230 12.40 -17.24 6.92
CA TYR A 230 12.23 -15.84 6.54
C TYR A 230 13.41 -15.25 5.74
N GLY A 231 14.58 -15.89 5.71
CA GLY A 231 15.68 -15.51 4.82
C GLY A 231 17.07 -15.92 5.30
N GLU A 232 18.09 -15.14 4.93
CA GLU A 232 19.44 -15.25 5.48
C GLU A 232 19.47 -14.74 6.93
N ILE A 233 20.11 -15.50 7.83
CA ILE A 233 20.24 -15.12 9.23
C ILE A 233 21.22 -13.95 9.34
N ILE A 234 20.67 -12.74 9.46
CA ILE A 234 21.41 -11.49 9.61
C ILE A 234 22.26 -11.53 10.89
N ARG A 235 23.58 -11.44 10.75
CA ARG A 235 24.49 -11.20 11.88
C ARG A 235 24.38 -9.72 12.28
N PRO A 236 23.94 -9.38 13.51
CA PRO A 236 23.76 -7.97 13.91
C PRO A 236 25.03 -7.14 13.81
N GLU A 237 26.18 -7.78 14.03
CA GLU A 237 27.53 -7.19 13.97
C GLU A 237 27.97 -6.74 12.56
N ASP A 238 27.38 -7.28 11.48
CA ASP A 238 27.60 -6.78 10.11
C ASP A 238 26.81 -5.46 9.83
N PHE A 239 25.91 -5.06 10.72
CA PHE A 239 25.03 -3.89 10.59
C PHE A 239 25.26 -2.82 11.67
N VAL A 240 26.25 -3.00 12.56
CA VAL A 240 26.66 -1.94 13.50
C VAL A 240 27.45 -0.88 12.74
N VAL A 241 26.75 0.16 12.29
CA VAL A 241 27.39 1.39 11.82
C VAL A 241 28.11 2.03 13.00
N VAL A 242 29.45 2.03 12.97
CA VAL A 242 30.27 2.70 13.98
C VAL A 242 30.20 4.21 13.74
N ASP A 243 29.19 4.85 14.34
CA ASP A 243 28.98 6.29 14.25
C ASP A 243 30.10 7.09 14.93
N LYS A 244 31.08 7.52 14.11
CA LYS A 244 32.09 8.52 14.48
C LYS A 244 31.53 9.95 14.50
N ALA A 245 30.28 10.11 14.93
CA ALA A 245 29.59 11.40 15.07
C ALA A 245 29.25 11.76 16.53
N ALA A 246 29.36 10.82 17.47
CA ALA A 246 29.03 11.01 18.88
C ALA A 246 30.12 11.74 19.70
N GLN A 247 30.60 12.90 19.24
CA GLN A 247 31.57 13.71 19.99
C GLN A 247 31.35 15.23 20.00
N GLU A 248 30.30 15.76 19.36
CA GLU A 248 29.92 17.17 19.44
C GLU A 248 28.39 17.37 19.60
N GLU A 249 27.78 16.88 20.69
CA GLU A 249 26.45 17.35 21.12
C GLU A 249 26.07 17.06 22.61
N GLU A 250 27.01 17.21 23.57
CA GLU A 250 26.64 17.30 25.00
C GLU A 250 26.03 18.69 25.33
N ALA A 251 24.79 18.97 24.89
CA ALA A 251 24.11 20.22 25.24
C ALA A 251 22.55 20.33 25.12
N ASP A 252 21.72 19.26 25.14
CA ASP A 252 20.26 19.44 25.40
C ASP A 252 19.48 18.21 25.96
N GLU A 253 20.07 17.41 26.85
CA GLU A 253 19.37 16.28 27.49
C GLU A 253 18.43 16.70 28.65
N THR A 254 17.34 17.43 28.37
CA THR A 254 16.27 17.66 29.37
C THR A 254 14.82 17.56 28.84
N LYS A 255 14.59 16.97 27.66
CA LYS A 255 13.23 16.87 27.06
C LYS A 255 12.85 15.53 26.40
N ALA A 256 13.55 14.44 26.72
CA ALA A 256 13.30 13.12 26.14
C ALA A 256 12.40 12.19 26.99
N GLU A 257 11.82 12.65 28.10
CA GLU A 257 11.07 11.78 29.04
C GLU A 257 9.58 11.55 28.70
N ASP A 258 8.98 12.25 27.73
CA ASP A 258 7.53 12.16 27.44
C ASP A 258 7.16 11.26 26.24
N ASP A 259 8.12 10.81 25.41
CA ASP A 259 7.83 10.07 24.15
C ASP A 259 7.74 8.53 24.34
N ASP A 260 8.15 8.03 25.52
CA ASP A 260 8.15 6.59 25.86
C ASP A 260 6.75 6.06 26.24
N LEU A 261 5.78 6.94 26.53
CA LEU A 261 4.43 6.59 26.97
C LEU A 261 3.53 5.95 25.88
N THR A 262 4.02 5.78 24.66
CA THR A 262 3.28 5.16 23.56
C THR A 262 3.84 3.83 23.06
N GLN A 263 4.99 3.38 23.59
CA GLN A 263 5.50 2.04 23.30
C GLN A 263 4.83 1.01 24.21
N ASP A 264 3.97 0.20 23.59
CA ASP A 264 3.58 -1.14 24.02
C ASP A 264 3.03 -1.35 25.45
N VAL A 265 1.70 -1.19 25.58
CA VAL A 265 0.90 -1.76 26.69
C VAL A 265 0.74 -3.30 26.51
N THR A 266 1.80 -4.00 26.11
CA THR A 266 1.80 -5.42 25.71
C THR A 266 2.43 -6.35 26.75
N GLU A 267 3.19 -5.84 27.72
CA GLU A 267 3.79 -6.66 28.79
C GLU A 267 2.77 -7.42 29.64
N VAL A 268 1.53 -6.89 29.76
CA VAL A 268 0.49 -7.50 30.61
C VAL A 268 -0.54 -8.23 29.74
N PRO A 269 -0.71 -9.56 29.93
CA PRO A 269 -1.75 -10.32 29.25
C PRO A 269 -3.15 -9.73 29.47
N THR A 270 -3.86 -9.44 28.38
CA THR A 270 -5.22 -8.86 28.41
C THR A 270 -6.25 -9.73 27.68
N LYS A 271 -7.49 -9.65 28.15
CA LYS A 271 -8.67 -10.30 27.57
C LYS A 271 -9.63 -9.23 27.05
N CYS A 272 -10.26 -9.49 25.92
CA CYS A 272 -11.30 -8.62 25.39
C CYS A 272 -12.65 -9.06 25.95
N LEU A 273 -13.31 -8.18 26.71
CA LEU A 273 -14.69 -8.37 27.16
C LEU A 273 -15.64 -7.62 26.22
N GLU A 274 -16.69 -8.31 25.80
CA GLU A 274 -17.76 -7.76 24.96
C GLU A 274 -19.01 -7.54 25.82
N SER A 275 -19.56 -6.33 25.79
CA SER A 275 -20.78 -5.96 26.52
C SER A 275 -21.73 -5.18 25.62
N SER A 276 -23.03 -5.41 25.76
CA SER A 276 -24.04 -4.59 25.08
C SER A 276 -24.47 -3.46 26.01
N LEU A 277 -24.31 -2.21 25.55
CA LEU A 277 -24.65 -1.01 26.29
C LEU A 277 -25.80 -0.28 25.58
N GLN A 278 -26.86 0.03 26.30
CA GLN A 278 -27.91 0.93 25.82
C GLN A 278 -27.51 2.36 26.16
N LEU A 279 -27.61 3.25 25.18
CA LEU A 279 -27.25 4.67 25.30
C LEU A 279 -28.42 5.55 24.90
N ASP A 280 -28.71 6.52 25.76
CA ASP A 280 -29.60 7.62 25.45
C ASP A 280 -28.80 8.75 24.80
N VAL A 281 -29.11 9.05 23.54
CA VAL A 281 -28.45 10.05 22.69
C VAL A 281 -29.26 11.35 22.76
N ASN A 282 -28.80 12.26 23.62
CA ASN A 282 -29.38 13.60 23.80
C ASN A 282 -28.52 14.71 23.16
N ALA A 283 -27.28 14.42 22.79
CA ALA A 283 -26.36 15.35 22.13
C ALA A 283 -26.86 15.75 20.73
N SER A 284 -26.54 16.98 20.30
CA SER A 284 -26.87 17.47 18.97
C SER A 284 -26.06 16.72 17.90
N LEU A 285 -26.71 15.87 17.11
CA LEU A 285 -26.09 15.21 15.95
C LEU A 285 -26.19 16.11 14.72
N GLN A 286 -25.06 16.35 14.04
CA GLN A 286 -25.02 17.09 12.77
C GLN A 286 -24.12 16.37 11.76
N PHE A 287 -24.53 16.32 10.50
CA PHE A 287 -23.70 15.87 9.39
C PHE A 287 -23.30 17.08 8.53
N ILE A 288 -22.01 17.30 8.34
CA ILE A 288 -21.46 18.35 7.47
C ILE A 288 -20.46 17.68 6.53
N ASP A 289 -20.65 17.81 5.23
CA ASP A 289 -19.87 17.08 4.25
C ASP A 289 -18.47 17.70 4.05
N PHE A 290 -17.44 16.98 4.50
CA PHE A 290 -16.01 17.26 4.30
C PHE A 290 -15.29 16.04 3.69
N GLU A 291 -15.96 15.22 2.89
CA GLU A 291 -15.35 13.97 2.39
C GLU A 291 -14.37 14.14 1.21
N GLY A 292 -14.11 15.38 0.77
CA GLY A 292 -13.07 15.72 -0.21
C GLY A 292 -13.27 15.15 -1.62
N ARG A 293 -14.48 14.68 -1.96
CA ARG A 293 -14.80 14.03 -3.24
C ARG A 293 -15.32 15.02 -4.27
N SER A 294 -15.02 14.74 -5.55
CA SER A 294 -15.63 15.45 -6.68
C SER A 294 -17.13 15.15 -6.76
N ASP A 295 -17.93 16.21 -6.93
CA ASP A 295 -19.37 16.08 -7.10
C ASP A 295 -19.75 15.48 -8.47
N GLY A 296 -21.01 15.05 -8.60
CA GLY A 296 -21.49 14.40 -9.81
C GLY A 296 -21.42 15.27 -11.07
N GLU A 297 -21.51 16.60 -10.99
CA GLU A 297 -21.39 17.50 -12.13
C GLU A 297 -19.93 17.69 -12.54
N SER A 298 -19.02 17.91 -11.58
CA SER A 298 -17.58 17.97 -11.87
C SER A 298 -17.06 16.68 -12.49
N VAL A 299 -17.45 15.50 -11.99
CA VAL A 299 -17.06 14.22 -12.60
C VAL A 299 -17.58 14.11 -14.04
N ARG A 300 -18.84 14.48 -14.30
CA ARG A 300 -19.40 14.51 -15.66
C ARG A 300 -18.61 15.44 -16.60
N LYS A 301 -18.22 16.62 -16.10
CA LYS A 301 -17.42 17.62 -16.83
C LYS A 301 -15.98 17.14 -17.10
N ILE A 302 -15.35 16.46 -16.14
CA ILE A 302 -14.01 15.85 -16.32
C ILE A 302 -14.05 14.80 -17.44
N VAL A 303 -15.04 13.90 -17.42
CA VAL A 303 -15.22 12.88 -18.47
C VAL A 303 -15.47 13.54 -19.85
N GLN A 304 -16.27 14.61 -19.91
CA GLN A 304 -16.49 15.41 -21.12
C GLN A 304 -15.22 16.06 -21.69
N MET A 305 -14.30 16.53 -20.84
CA MET A 305 -13.03 17.10 -21.28
C MET A 305 -12.04 16.02 -21.73
N MET A 306 -11.97 14.88 -21.02
CA MET A 306 -11.08 13.77 -21.34
C MET A 306 -11.46 13.00 -22.61
N LYS A 307 -12.76 12.85 -22.91
CA LYS A 307 -13.30 12.03 -24.02
C LYS A 307 -12.67 10.62 -24.10
N PRO A 308 -12.70 9.83 -23.00
CA PRO A 308 -12.03 8.55 -22.93
C PRO A 308 -12.60 7.54 -23.95
N GLN A 309 -11.73 6.69 -24.50
CA GLN A 309 -12.14 5.60 -25.40
C GLN A 309 -13.03 4.56 -24.71
N ARG A 310 -12.73 4.26 -23.44
CA ARG A 310 -13.46 3.27 -22.63
C ARG A 310 -13.56 3.78 -21.20
N VAL A 311 -14.64 3.42 -20.50
CA VAL A 311 -14.85 3.79 -19.09
C VAL A 311 -15.30 2.54 -18.33
N ILE A 312 -14.66 2.28 -17.19
CA ILE A 312 -15.07 1.26 -16.22
C ILE A 312 -15.47 1.99 -14.95
N LEU A 313 -16.72 1.84 -14.53
CA LEU A 313 -17.24 2.46 -13.31
C LEU A 313 -17.19 1.44 -12.17
N VAL A 314 -16.46 1.76 -11.10
CA VAL A 314 -16.24 0.90 -9.93
C VAL A 314 -16.53 1.66 -8.63
N ARG A 315 -16.79 0.93 -7.53
CA ARG A 315 -17.02 1.48 -6.18
C ARG A 315 -18.08 2.61 -6.11
N GLY A 316 -19.30 2.32 -6.55
CA GLY A 316 -20.47 3.19 -6.36
C GLY A 316 -21.71 2.39 -5.96
N SER A 317 -22.79 3.06 -5.54
CA SER A 317 -24.09 2.40 -5.42
C SER A 317 -24.57 1.95 -6.82
N PRO A 318 -25.38 0.88 -6.93
CA PRO A 318 -25.90 0.42 -8.22
C PRO A 318 -26.62 1.54 -8.98
N GLU A 319 -27.42 2.35 -8.28
CA GLU A 319 -28.16 3.49 -8.81
C GLU A 319 -27.24 4.58 -9.37
N ALA A 320 -26.24 5.03 -8.60
CA ALA A 320 -25.30 6.07 -9.03
C ALA A 320 -24.42 5.59 -10.20
N THR A 321 -24.01 4.32 -10.16
CA THR A 321 -23.21 3.68 -11.22
C THR A 321 -24.01 3.59 -12.52
N GLN A 322 -25.29 3.20 -12.45
CA GLN A 322 -26.18 3.15 -13.61
C GLN A 322 -26.49 4.55 -14.15
N ALA A 323 -26.71 5.54 -13.29
CA ALA A 323 -26.94 6.94 -13.71
C ALA A 323 -25.72 7.52 -14.44
N MET A 324 -24.51 7.29 -13.93
CA MET A 324 -23.27 7.71 -14.60
C MET A 324 -23.05 6.94 -15.91
N ALA A 325 -23.32 5.63 -15.94
CA ALA A 325 -23.23 4.83 -17.18
C ALA A 325 -24.22 5.31 -18.25
N ALA A 326 -25.45 5.65 -17.86
CA ALA A 326 -26.46 6.22 -18.74
C ALA A 326 -26.00 7.57 -19.30
N PHE A 327 -25.44 8.45 -18.47
CA PHE A 327 -24.85 9.72 -18.92
C PHE A 327 -23.71 9.51 -19.92
N CYS A 328 -22.75 8.63 -19.64
CA CYS A 328 -21.62 8.34 -20.52
C CYS A 328 -22.06 7.81 -21.90
N ARG A 329 -23.16 7.04 -21.94
CA ARG A 329 -23.76 6.52 -23.19
C ARG A 329 -24.59 7.58 -23.92
N SER A 330 -25.43 8.34 -23.21
CA SER A 330 -26.36 9.31 -23.82
C SER A 330 -25.66 10.57 -24.33
N SER A 331 -24.56 10.98 -23.68
CA SER A 331 -23.79 12.16 -24.07
C SER A 331 -22.83 11.93 -25.24
N GLY A 332 -22.63 10.69 -25.67
CA GLY A 332 -21.68 10.33 -26.75
C GLY A 332 -20.21 10.67 -26.44
N VAL A 333 -19.89 10.94 -25.17
CA VAL A 333 -18.56 11.38 -24.73
C VAL A 333 -17.54 10.24 -24.75
N VAL A 334 -18.00 9.02 -24.46
CA VAL A 334 -17.20 7.81 -24.51
C VAL A 334 -17.31 7.23 -25.92
N GLN A 335 -16.18 7.12 -26.62
CA GLN A 335 -16.16 6.69 -28.02
C GLN A 335 -16.37 5.17 -28.18
N GLY A 336 -16.07 4.39 -27.14
CA GLY A 336 -16.24 2.94 -27.08
C GLY A 336 -17.15 2.48 -25.93
N ARG A 337 -16.74 1.43 -25.21
CA ARG A 337 -17.61 0.72 -24.26
C ARG A 337 -17.57 1.32 -22.84
N VAL A 338 -18.73 1.30 -22.18
CA VAL A 338 -18.93 1.70 -20.77
C VAL A 338 -19.30 0.46 -19.96
N PHE A 339 -18.39 0.04 -19.08
CA PHE A 339 -18.51 -1.15 -18.24
C PHE A 339 -18.89 -0.80 -16.80
N THR A 340 -19.70 -1.66 -16.19
CA THR A 340 -20.19 -1.52 -14.80
C THR A 340 -20.12 -2.88 -14.09
N PRO A 341 -18.91 -3.41 -13.81
CA PRO A 341 -18.75 -4.73 -13.20
C PRO A 341 -19.34 -4.80 -11.79
N ARG A 342 -19.84 -5.99 -11.42
CA ARG A 342 -20.12 -6.35 -10.03
C ARG A 342 -18.87 -6.86 -9.33
N MET A 343 -18.92 -7.02 -8.01
CA MET A 343 -17.80 -7.59 -7.26
C MET A 343 -17.49 -9.01 -7.75
N GLY A 344 -16.21 -9.26 -8.08
CA GLY A 344 -15.75 -10.53 -8.65
C GLY A 344 -16.03 -10.72 -10.14
N GLU A 345 -16.62 -9.75 -10.83
CA GLU A 345 -16.89 -9.82 -12.27
C GLU A 345 -15.64 -9.43 -13.08
N LEU A 346 -15.11 -10.38 -13.87
CA LEU A 346 -14.01 -10.12 -14.80
C LEU A 346 -14.51 -9.36 -16.03
N VAL A 347 -13.85 -8.23 -16.34
CA VAL A 347 -14.14 -7.41 -17.53
C VAL A 347 -12.95 -7.45 -18.46
N ASP A 348 -13.17 -7.95 -19.68
CA ASP A 348 -12.20 -7.80 -20.75
C ASP A 348 -12.17 -6.33 -21.23
N ALA A 349 -11.07 -5.66 -20.88
CA ALA A 349 -10.78 -4.29 -21.28
C ALA A 349 -9.82 -4.19 -22.48
N THR A 350 -9.40 -5.33 -23.08
CA THR A 350 -8.41 -5.34 -24.16
C THR A 350 -8.89 -4.64 -25.43
N THR A 351 -7.98 -3.92 -26.08
CA THR A 351 -8.24 -3.30 -27.38
C THR A 351 -7.28 -3.92 -28.38
N GLU A 352 -7.83 -4.59 -29.40
CA GLU A 352 -7.06 -5.05 -30.55
C GLU A 352 -6.66 -3.84 -31.42
N SER A 353 -5.65 -3.11 -30.95
CA SER A 353 -4.93 -2.12 -31.74
C SER A 353 -3.60 -2.73 -32.15
N HIS A 354 -3.52 -3.21 -33.40
CA HIS A 354 -2.28 -3.67 -34.01
C HIS A 354 -1.35 -2.47 -34.29
N ILE A 355 -0.69 -1.99 -33.24
CA ILE A 355 0.27 -0.89 -33.30
C ILE A 355 1.64 -1.48 -33.62
N TYR A 356 2.06 -1.36 -34.87
CA TYR A 356 3.40 -1.73 -35.31
C TYR A 356 4.30 -0.49 -35.35
N GLN A 357 5.51 -0.58 -34.80
CA GLN A 357 6.50 0.47 -34.94
C GLN A 357 7.23 0.30 -36.28
N VAL A 358 7.00 1.24 -37.21
CA VAL A 358 7.63 1.25 -38.53
C VAL A 358 8.59 2.44 -38.62
N LYS A 359 9.85 2.19 -38.99
CA LYS A 359 10.87 3.23 -39.17
C LYS A 359 10.85 3.74 -40.60
N LEU A 360 10.78 5.06 -40.76
CA LEU A 360 10.88 5.73 -42.06
C LEU A 360 12.34 5.83 -42.50
N ARG A 361 12.64 5.49 -43.75
CA ARG A 361 13.98 5.70 -44.34
C ARG A 361 14.17 7.17 -44.72
N ASP A 362 15.35 7.73 -44.49
CA ASP A 362 15.64 9.16 -44.73
C ASP A 362 15.39 9.60 -46.19
N SER A 363 15.57 8.69 -47.16
CA SER A 363 15.26 8.92 -48.58
C SER A 363 13.76 9.06 -48.86
N LEU A 364 12.90 8.45 -48.04
CA LEU A 364 11.45 8.61 -48.10
C LEU A 364 11.03 9.90 -47.37
N VAL A 365 11.59 10.19 -46.18
CA VAL A 365 11.31 11.44 -45.43
C VAL A 365 11.64 12.68 -46.27
N SER A 366 12.77 12.67 -46.98
CA SER A 366 13.22 13.79 -47.83
C SER A 366 12.43 13.97 -49.14
N SER A 367 11.56 13.04 -49.51
CA SER A 367 10.67 13.17 -50.69
C SER A 367 9.24 13.59 -50.35
N LEU A 368 8.90 13.72 -49.05
CA LEU A 368 7.57 14.12 -48.61
C LEU A 368 7.26 15.58 -48.91
N GLN A 369 6.11 15.82 -49.55
CA GLN A 369 5.56 17.16 -49.76
C GLN A 369 4.51 17.45 -48.69
N PHE A 370 4.84 18.36 -47.77
CA PHE A 370 3.96 18.77 -46.68
C PHE A 370 3.00 19.88 -47.13
N SER A 371 1.70 19.64 -46.99
CA SER A 371 0.64 20.62 -47.20
C SER A 371 0.08 21.11 -45.86
N ARG A 372 -0.05 22.43 -45.68
CA ARG A 372 -0.41 23.04 -44.39
C ARG A 372 -1.92 23.15 -44.21
N ALA A 373 -2.47 22.39 -43.27
CA ALA A 373 -3.89 22.36 -42.93
C ALA A 373 -4.12 22.93 -41.52
N LYS A 374 -4.47 24.22 -41.45
CA LYS A 374 -4.73 24.99 -40.20
C LYS A 374 -3.55 24.94 -39.20
N ASN A 375 -3.52 23.94 -38.33
CA ASN A 375 -2.55 23.78 -37.25
C ASN A 375 -1.63 22.56 -37.42
N ALA A 376 -1.79 21.79 -38.52
CA ALA A 376 -0.98 20.61 -38.81
C ALA A 376 -0.43 20.68 -40.24
N GLU A 377 0.66 19.96 -40.47
CA GLU A 377 1.22 19.71 -41.79
C GLU A 377 0.93 18.27 -42.18
N LEU A 378 0.44 18.06 -43.40
CA LEU A 378 -0.05 16.78 -43.89
C LEU A 378 0.69 16.43 -45.19
N ALA A 379 1.42 15.32 -45.16
CA ALA A 379 2.07 14.74 -46.33
C ALA A 379 1.41 13.39 -46.66
N TRP A 380 1.31 13.09 -47.96
CA TRP A 380 0.95 11.75 -48.41
C TRP A 380 2.22 10.90 -48.48
N LEU A 381 2.10 9.65 -48.04
CA LEU A 381 3.20 8.70 -48.02
C LEU A 381 2.71 7.35 -48.56
N ASP A 382 3.35 6.90 -49.63
CA ASP A 382 3.22 5.55 -50.19
C ASP A 382 4.62 4.90 -50.13
N GLY A 383 4.73 3.65 -49.68
CA GLY A 383 6.02 2.98 -49.46
C GLY A 383 5.89 1.46 -49.31
N GLU A 384 6.99 0.74 -49.48
CA GLU A 384 7.09 -0.72 -49.33
C GLU A 384 7.69 -1.06 -47.96
N ILE A 385 7.08 -1.99 -47.22
CA ILE A 385 7.56 -2.43 -45.90
C ILE A 385 8.55 -3.57 -46.10
N ALA A 386 9.80 -3.37 -45.67
CA ALA A 386 10.85 -4.39 -45.62
C ALA A 386 11.22 -4.71 -44.16
N THR A 387 11.61 -5.96 -43.89
CA THR A 387 12.27 -6.32 -42.62
C THR A 387 13.78 -6.08 -42.75
N GLU A 388 14.43 -5.70 -41.64
CA GLU A 388 15.86 -5.37 -41.62
C GLU A 388 16.77 -6.53 -42.03
N GLU A 389 16.31 -7.78 -41.89
CA GLU A 389 16.98 -9.00 -42.40
C GLU A 389 17.25 -8.98 -43.91
N HIS A 390 16.45 -8.26 -44.70
CA HIS A 390 16.61 -8.14 -46.16
C HIS A 390 17.56 -7.01 -46.59
N LEU A 391 18.22 -6.32 -45.63
CA LEU A 391 19.09 -5.16 -45.90
C LEU A 391 20.58 -5.42 -45.60
N ALA A 392 20.97 -6.61 -45.18
CA ALA A 392 22.38 -7.01 -45.16
C ALA A 392 22.87 -7.20 -46.61
N PRO A 393 23.84 -6.39 -47.11
CA PRO A 393 24.50 -6.73 -48.36
C PRO A 393 25.41 -7.95 -48.14
N ASP A 394 25.44 -8.87 -49.10
CA ASP A 394 26.39 -9.99 -49.12
C ASP A 394 27.84 -9.46 -49.08
N GLY A 395 28.44 -9.40 -47.87
CA GLY A 395 29.76 -8.79 -47.71
C GLY A 395 30.14 -8.36 -46.31
N ASN A 396 30.11 -9.27 -45.33
CA ASN A 396 31.23 -9.55 -44.42
C ASN A 396 30.83 -10.60 -43.37
N GLN A 397 31.56 -11.71 -43.33
CA GLN A 397 31.61 -12.59 -42.16
C GLN A 397 32.65 -12.02 -41.19
N ASP A 398 32.19 -11.43 -40.10
CA ASP A 398 33.01 -11.20 -38.91
C ASP A 398 32.33 -11.89 -37.72
N ASP A 399 33.05 -12.82 -37.09
CA ASP A 399 32.57 -13.61 -35.95
C ASP A 399 32.30 -12.71 -34.74
N SER A 400 31.03 -12.60 -34.34
CA SER A 400 30.64 -12.13 -33.01
C SER A 400 29.66 -13.13 -32.39
N LEU A 401 30.08 -13.74 -31.28
CA LEU A 401 29.30 -14.67 -30.48
C LEU A 401 28.36 -13.87 -29.57
N ASP A 402 27.15 -13.57 -30.02
CA ASP A 402 26.16 -12.86 -29.20
C ASP A 402 24.77 -13.51 -29.20
N VAL A 403 24.44 -14.05 -28.02
CA VAL A 403 23.14 -14.06 -27.32
C VAL A 403 21.85 -14.17 -28.16
N ASP A 404 21.11 -15.26 -27.96
CA ASP A 404 19.70 -15.43 -28.33
C ASP A 404 18.78 -14.44 -27.56
N GLU A 405 18.79 -13.17 -27.93
CA GLU A 405 17.63 -12.29 -27.74
C GLU A 405 16.82 -12.24 -29.03
N PRO A 406 15.48 -12.40 -28.98
CA PRO A 406 14.64 -12.24 -30.16
C PRO A 406 14.64 -10.75 -30.56
N ARG A 407 15.52 -10.39 -31.50
CA ARG A 407 15.52 -9.08 -32.14
C ARG A 407 14.20 -8.93 -32.88
N ASP A 408 13.30 -8.13 -32.32
CA ASP A 408 12.03 -7.74 -32.96
C ASP A 408 12.37 -7.18 -34.36
N SER A 409 12.01 -7.91 -35.42
CA SER A 409 12.46 -7.63 -36.79
C SER A 409 11.95 -6.27 -37.24
N MET A 410 12.78 -5.23 -37.16
CA MET A 410 12.29 -3.86 -37.32
C MET A 410 11.77 -3.63 -38.74
N TYR A 411 10.51 -3.20 -38.84
CA TYR A 411 9.89 -2.86 -40.12
C TYR A 411 10.39 -1.49 -40.60
N ILE A 412 11.02 -1.47 -41.77
CA ILE A 412 11.56 -0.27 -42.42
C ILE A 412 10.73 0.04 -43.66
N LEU A 413 10.22 1.27 -43.77
CA LEU A 413 9.44 1.73 -44.90
C LEU A 413 10.34 2.37 -45.96
N GLN A 414 10.41 1.73 -47.13
CA GLN A 414 11.23 2.13 -48.27
C GLN A 414 10.41 2.88 -49.33
N PRO A 415 11.01 3.80 -50.10
CA PRO A 415 10.33 4.47 -51.20
C PRO A 415 10.00 3.48 -52.32
N LEU A 416 8.80 3.56 -52.89
CA LEU A 416 8.39 2.72 -54.02
C LEU A 416 9.27 2.97 -55.26
N PRO A 417 9.58 1.92 -56.05
CA PRO A 417 10.26 2.09 -57.33
C PRO A 417 9.49 3.04 -58.27
N PRO A 418 10.18 3.92 -59.03
CA PRO A 418 9.53 4.94 -59.88
C PRO A 418 8.68 4.35 -61.02
N SER A 419 8.77 3.04 -61.27
CA SER A 419 7.92 2.30 -62.20
C SER A 419 6.55 1.91 -61.64
N GLN A 420 6.36 1.95 -60.32
CA GLN A 420 5.12 1.53 -59.63
C GLN A 420 4.39 2.67 -58.93
N VAL A 421 4.99 3.87 -58.83
CA VAL A 421 4.30 5.07 -58.31
C VAL A 421 3.11 5.38 -59.23
N PRO A 422 1.85 5.22 -58.77
CA PRO A 422 0.70 5.58 -59.59
C PRO A 422 0.72 7.10 -59.76
N GLY A 423 0.71 7.58 -61.00
CA GLY A 423 0.71 9.01 -61.30
C GLY A 423 -0.57 9.67 -60.77
N ARG A 424 -0.55 10.10 -59.50
CA ARG A 424 -1.68 10.77 -58.85
C ARG A 424 -1.87 12.14 -59.52
N ARG A 425 -2.99 12.31 -60.22
CA ARG A 425 -3.41 13.61 -60.74
C ARG A 425 -3.69 14.56 -59.59
N ASP A 426 -3.20 15.78 -59.69
CA ASP A 426 -3.41 16.84 -58.71
C ASP A 426 -4.90 17.18 -58.53
N HIS A 427 -5.51 16.56 -57.52
CA HIS A 427 -6.87 16.86 -57.05
C HIS A 427 -6.85 17.49 -55.66
N LEU A 428 -5.95 18.45 -55.47
CA LEU A 428 -5.97 19.43 -54.39
C LEU A 428 -5.90 20.84 -55.01
N ARG A 429 -7.07 21.44 -55.21
CA ARG A 429 -7.26 22.83 -55.63
C ARG A 429 -8.40 23.45 -54.84
#